data_AF-A0A0A3VRM0-F1
#
_entry.id   AF-A0A0A3VRM0-F1
#
_cell.length_a   1.000
_cell.length_b   1.000
_cell.length_c   1.000
_cell.angle_alpha   90.00
_cell.angle_beta   90.00
_cell.angle_gamma   90.00
#
_symmetry.space_group_name_H-M   'P 1'
#
loop_
_entity.id
_entity.type
_entity.pdbx_description
1 polymer ?
#
loop_
_entity_poly.entity_id
_entity_poly.type
_entity_poly.pdbx_seq_one_letter_code
_entity_poly.pdbx_strand_id
1 'polypeptide(L)' 'MMTKVYASMAGNVWKIVVGVGDTVEEEQDVVILESMKMEIPIISEEAGTVMKINVQEGDFVNEGDVLLEIE' A
#
# COMPACT_ATOMS: atom_id res chain seq x y z
N MET A 1 -12.11 0.65 -14.04
CA MET A 1 -11.01 1.61 -13.82
C MET A 1 -10.27 1.08 -12.62
N MET A 2 -8.94 1.01 -12.64
CA MET A 2 -8.19 0.56 -11.47
C MET A 2 -8.17 1.67 -10.42
N THR A 3 -8.53 1.33 -9.18
CA THR A 3 -8.40 2.19 -8.00
C THR A 3 -6.95 2.11 -7.52
N LYS A 4 -6.37 3.25 -7.15
CA LYS A 4 -4.97 3.35 -6.70
C LYS A 4 -4.93 3.56 -5.20
N VAL A 5 -4.04 2.85 -4.52
CA VAL A 5 -3.73 3.09 -3.12
C VAL A 5 -2.45 3.92 -3.04
N TYR A 6 -2.50 5.00 -2.29
CA TYR A 6 -1.42 5.99 -2.20
C TYR A 6 -0.78 5.97 -0.81
N ALA A 7 0.50 6.32 -0.74
CA ALA A 7 1.17 6.58 0.53
C ALA A 7 0.56 7.82 1.21
N SER A 8 0.19 7.70 2.48
CA SER A 8 -0.38 8.81 3.28
C SER A 8 0.67 9.77 3.84
N MET A 9 1.95 9.40 3.78
CA MET A 9 3.09 10.19 4.21
C MET A 9 4.38 9.66 3.60
N ALA A 10 5.48 10.43 3.75
CA ALA A 10 6.80 9.94 3.41
C ALA A 10 7.35 8.93 4.43
N GLY A 11 7.99 7.86 3.95
CA GLY A 11 8.53 6.80 4.80
C GLY A 11 9.17 5.66 4.00
N ASN A 12 9.71 4.67 4.71
CA ASN A 12 10.21 3.43 4.10
C ASN A 12 9.08 2.41 4.00
N VAL A 13 8.98 1.68 2.89
CA VAL A 13 8.09 0.52 2.76
C VAL A 13 8.67 -0.59 3.64
N TRP A 14 8.08 -0.79 4.81
CA TRP A 14 8.58 -1.80 5.75
C TRP A 14 8.10 -3.19 5.40
N LYS A 15 6.80 -3.33 5.07
CA LYS A 15 6.20 -4.59 4.65
C LYS A 15 5.14 -4.37 3.59
N ILE A 16 5.03 -5.33 2.68
CA ILE A 16 3.89 -5.45 1.77
C ILE A 16 3.11 -6.66 2.24
N VAL A 17 1.86 -6.45 2.69
CA VAL A 17 1.07 -7.50 3.37
C VAL A 17 0.03 -8.16 2.46
N VAL A 18 0.06 -7.83 1.17
CA VAL A 18 -0.78 -8.43 0.11
C VAL A 18 0.07 -8.79 -1.11
N GLY A 19 -0.40 -9.75 -1.90
CA GLY A 19 0.19 -10.15 -3.17
C GLY A 19 -0.70 -9.79 -4.37
N VAL A 20 -0.11 -9.78 -5.57
CA VAL A 20 -0.89 -9.65 -6.82
C VAL A 20 -1.81 -10.86 -6.97
N GLY A 21 -3.09 -10.60 -7.21
CA GLY A 21 -4.16 -11.59 -7.29
C GLY A 21 -4.94 -11.79 -5.98
N ASP A 22 -4.47 -11.22 -4.86
CA ASP A 22 -5.21 -11.28 -3.61
C ASP A 22 -6.44 -10.38 -3.66
N THR A 23 -7.52 -10.83 -3.01
CA THR A 23 -8.70 -10.00 -2.73
C THR A 23 -8.47 -9.22 -1.44
N VAL A 24 -8.79 -7.92 -1.47
CA VAL A 24 -8.72 -7.03 -0.30
C VAL A 24 -10.12 -6.50 0.04
N GLU A 25 -10.39 -6.33 1.33
CA GLU A 25 -11.59 -5.66 1.84
C GLU A 25 -11.35 -4.16 2.06
N GLU A 26 -12.43 -3.39 2.19
CA GLU A 26 -12.37 -2.00 2.67
C GLU A 26 -11.74 -1.96 4.08
N GLU A 27 -10.91 -0.96 4.34
CA GLU A 27 -10.12 -0.79 5.57
C GLU A 27 -9.04 -1.86 5.81
N GLN A 28 -8.83 -2.81 4.88
CA GLN A 28 -7.77 -3.81 5.01
C GLN A 28 -6.38 -3.18 4.78
N ASP A 29 -5.43 -3.48 5.67
CA ASP A 29 -4.02 -3.12 5.50
C ASP A 29 -3.41 -3.78 4.26
N VAL A 30 -2.67 -3.01 3.46
CA VAL A 30 -2.01 -3.51 2.25
C VAL A 30 -0.50 -3.28 2.22
N VAL A 31 -0.04 -2.19 2.86
CA VAL A 31 1.37 -1.84 3.03
C VAL A 31 1.56 -1.30 4.43
N ILE A 32 2.69 -1.60 5.06
CA ILE A 32 3.11 -0.94 6.30
C ILE A 32 4.32 -0.08 5.99
N LEU A 33 4.21 1.22 6.23
CA LEU A 33 5.34 2.15 6.16
C LEU A 33 6.04 2.23 7.51
N GLU A 34 7.32 2.54 7.51
CA GLU A 34 8.08 2.95 8.68
C GLU A 34 8.49 4.41 8.53
N SER A 35 8.20 5.22 9.54
CA SER A 35 8.67 6.60 9.63
C SER A 35 8.87 6.97 11.10
N MET A 36 10.02 7.59 11.39
CA MET A 36 10.38 8.00 12.76
C MET A 36 10.28 6.86 13.79
N LYS A 37 10.65 5.62 13.43
CA LYS A 37 10.55 4.42 14.26
C LYS A 37 9.13 4.00 14.62
N MET A 38 8.13 4.51 13.89
CA MET A 38 6.73 4.09 14.01
C MET A 38 6.31 3.35 12.76
N GLU A 39 5.46 2.33 12.95
CA GLU A 39 4.80 1.60 11.88
C GLU A 39 3.48 2.30 11.54
N ILE A 40 3.28 2.60 10.26
CA ILE A 40 2.11 3.30 9.74
C ILE A 40 1.43 2.39 8.72
N PRO A 41 0.31 1.73 9.07
CA PRO A 41 -0.47 0.96 8.13
C PRO A 41 -1.09 1.85 7.06
N ILE A 42 -1.05 1.37 5.81
CA ILE A 42 -1.79 1.93 4.69
C ILE A 42 -2.91 0.96 4.35
N ILE A 43 -4.14 1.46 4.43
CA ILE A 43 -5.36 0.70 4.18
C ILE A 43 -5.83 0.85 2.74
N SER A 44 -6.60 -0.12 2.25
CA SER A 44 -7.42 0.04 1.07
C SER A 44 -8.72 0.78 1.42
N GLU A 45 -9.07 1.82 0.68
CA GLU A 45 -10.34 2.55 0.86
C GLU A 45 -11.53 1.87 0.17
N GLU A 46 -11.27 0.83 -0.62
CA GLU A 46 -12.28 0.07 -1.35
C GLU A 46 -11.91 -1.42 -1.35
N ALA A 47 -12.92 -2.30 -1.43
CA ALA A 47 -12.67 -3.72 -1.68
C ALA A 47 -12.34 -3.96 -3.17
N GLY A 48 -11.48 -4.93 -3.46
CA GLY A 48 -11.07 -5.23 -4.84
C GLY A 48 -10.04 -6.35 -4.94
N THR A 49 -9.49 -6.56 -6.14
CA THR A 49 -8.39 -7.51 -6.37
C THR A 49 -7.09 -6.76 -6.67
N VAL A 50 -5.98 -7.11 -6.02
CA VAL A 50 -4.68 -6.49 -6.24
C VAL A 50 -4.16 -6.85 -7.63
N MET A 51 -4.07 -5.85 -8.50
CA MET A 51 -3.63 -6.04 -9.89
C MET A 51 -2.16 -5.75 -10.07
N LYS A 52 -1.61 -4.84 -9.27
CA LYS A 52 -0.21 -4.44 -9.37
C LYS A 52 0.30 -3.85 -8.08
N ILE A 53 1.53 -4.18 -7.72
CA ILE A 53 2.29 -3.56 -6.64
C ILE A 53 3.41 -2.76 -7.28
N ASN A 54 3.49 -1.45 -6.98
CA ASN A 54 4.40 -0.49 -7.61
C ASN A 54 5.68 -0.24 -6.81
N VAL A 55 5.79 -0.83 -5.61
CA VAL A 55 6.90 -0.64 -4.67
C VAL A 55 7.45 -1.99 -4.19
N GLN A 56 8.64 -1.97 -3.58
CA GLN A 56 9.26 -3.11 -2.91
C GLN A 56 9.54 -2.79 -1.45
N GLU A 57 9.65 -3.83 -0.61
CA GLU A 57 10.13 -3.66 0.76
C GLU A 57 11.53 -3.06 0.78
N GLY A 58 11.71 -2.01 1.58
CA GLY A 58 12.93 -1.21 1.67
C GLY A 58 12.93 0.05 0.80
N ASP A 59 11.97 0.22 -0.11
CA ASP A 59 11.87 1.45 -0.91
C ASP A 59 11.49 2.64 -0.03
N PHE A 60 11.99 3.83 -0.37
CA PHE A 60 11.51 5.08 0.21
C PHE A 60 10.42 5.68 -0.69
N VAL A 61 9.30 6.09 -0.10
CA VAL A 61 8.16 6.72 -0.78
C VAL A 61 7.86 8.10 -0.20
N ASN A 62 7.27 8.97 -1.00
CA ASN A 62 6.71 10.25 -0.59
C ASN A 62 5.19 10.14 -0.41
N GLU A 63 4.62 11.12 0.30
CA GLU A 63 3.17 11.29 0.33
C GLU A 63 2.61 11.40 -1.10
N GLY A 64 1.55 10.65 -1.37
CA GLY A 64 0.88 10.63 -2.68
C GLY A 64 1.54 9.70 -3.71
N ASP A 65 2.66 9.05 -3.41
CA ASP A 65 3.21 8.01 -4.28
C ASP A 65 2.25 6.81 -4.36
N VAL A 66 2.10 6.24 -5.55
CA VAL A 66 1.22 5.07 -5.78
C VAL A 66 1.91 3.82 -5.27
N LEU A 67 1.29 3.14 -4.31
CA LEU A 67 1.82 1.90 -3.73
C LEU A 67 1.36 0.66 -4.50
N LEU A 68 0.06 0.58 -4.79
CA LEU A 68 -0.54 -0.52 -5.54
C LEU A 68 -1.82 -0.08 -6.25
N GLU A 69 -2.33 -0.96 -7.11
CA GLU A 69 -3.54 -0.78 -7.90
C GLU A 69 -4.47 -1.98 -7.71
N ILE A 70 -5.75 -1.71 -7.46
CA ILE A 70 -6.81 -2.72 -7.32
C ILE A 70 -7.89 -2.52 -8.39
N GLU A 71 -8.62 -3.58 -8.75
CA GLU A 71 -9.80 -3.53 -9.63
C GLU A 71 -11.07 -4.13 -9.02
#